data_AF-A0A8X6RBI7-F1
#
_entry.id   AF-A0A8X6RBI7-F1
#
_cell.length_a   1.000
_cell.length_b   1.000
_cell.length_c   1.000
_cell.angle_alpha   90.00
_cell.angle_beta   90.00
_cell.angle_gamma   90.00
#
_symmetry.space_group_name_H-M   'P 1'
#
loop_
_entity.id
_entity.type
_entity.pdbx_description
1 polymer ?
#
loop_
_entity_poly.entity_id
_entity_poly.type
_entity_poly.pdbx_seq_one_letter_code
_entity_poly.pdbx_strand_id
1 'polypeptide(L)'
;MFWEMENVEEERTKNEEAIFCEDHFIKTHSRDDEGRYVVKMPLKNEPNCLEESMDIALKELNVLWTRVIRDHQYLKLYKDFIHEYEQLGHMKEVAAENDNSEITYYMPHHDILRPEKSTTKLRLIYNATNPTSNGLSLNSILYNGGLVQNDLFTIMIKLRAHPYAFTADVKIVYRMILIHESQQPLLRNLWKESPNGSGENL
;
A
#
# COMPACT_ATOMS: atom_id res chain seq x y z
N MET A 1 -17.28 31.28 -34.50
CA MET A 1 -17.97 31.50 -33.22
C MET A 1 -18.46 30.14 -32.73
N PHE A 2 -17.51 29.27 -32.41
CA PHE A 2 -17.75 27.95 -31.84
C PHE A 2 -17.12 28.05 -30.46
N TRP A 3 -18.00 28.04 -29.47
CA TRP A 3 -17.75 28.49 -28.11
C TRP A 3 -16.49 27.85 -27.50
N GLU A 4 -15.71 28.70 -26.85
CA GLU A 4 -14.78 28.34 -25.77
C GLU A 4 -15.55 27.55 -24.71
N MET A 5 -15.66 26.23 -24.89
CA MET A 5 -16.16 25.29 -23.88
C MET A 5 -15.07 24.29 -23.53
N GLU A 6 -13.89 24.76 -23.19
CA GLU A 6 -12.86 23.90 -22.58
C GLU A 6 -12.18 24.66 -21.45
N ASN A 7 -12.98 24.96 -20.42
CA ASN A 7 -12.57 24.91 -19.01
C ASN A 7 -13.82 25.14 -18.17
N VAL A 8 -14.78 24.21 -18.27
CA VAL A 8 -15.59 23.93 -17.08
C VAL A 8 -14.71 23.00 -16.27
N GLU A 9 -13.84 23.57 -15.43
CA GLU A 9 -13.50 22.87 -14.20
C GLU A 9 -14.86 22.65 -13.54
N GLU A 10 -15.42 21.46 -13.69
CA GLU A 10 -16.49 21.06 -12.80
C GLU A 10 -15.85 21.17 -11.41
N GLU A 11 -16.17 22.25 -10.70
CA GLU A 11 -15.99 22.33 -9.26
C GLU A 11 -16.87 21.22 -8.68
N ARG A 12 -16.35 19.99 -8.73
CA ARG A 12 -16.84 18.90 -7.92
C ARG A 12 -16.84 19.47 -6.53
N THR A 13 -18.01 19.58 -5.92
CA THR A 13 -18.13 20.08 -4.56
C THR A 13 -17.32 19.14 -3.68
N LYS A 14 -16.06 19.49 -3.43
CA LYS A 14 -15.15 18.68 -2.63
C LYS A 14 -15.70 18.73 -1.22
N ASN A 15 -15.97 17.56 -0.63
CA ASN A 15 -16.32 17.52 0.78
C ASN A 15 -15.10 17.99 1.61
N GLU A 16 -15.34 18.43 2.84
CA GLU A 16 -14.29 18.96 3.71
C GLU A 16 -13.10 17.99 3.86
N GLU A 17 -13.37 16.68 3.90
CA GLU A 17 -12.35 15.62 3.93
C GLU A 17 -11.46 15.61 2.68
N ALA A 18 -12.03 15.75 1.48
CA ALA A 18 -11.27 15.79 0.24
C ALA A 18 -10.40 17.05 0.16
N ILE A 19 -10.94 18.20 0.58
CA ILE A 19 -10.17 19.46 0.66
C ILE A 19 -8.99 19.30 1.62
N PHE A 20 -9.23 18.74 2.80
CA PHE A 20 -8.17 18.47 3.77
C PHE A 20 -7.07 17.55 3.20
N CYS A 21 -7.45 16.47 2.52
CA CYS A 21 -6.49 15.53 1.95
C CYS A 21 -5.64 16.17 0.83
N GLU A 22 -6.26 17.00 -0.01
CA GLU A 22 -5.56 17.73 -1.05
C GLU A 22 -4.58 18.75 -0.46
N ASP A 23 -5.03 19.54 0.51
CA ASP A 23 -4.17 20.49 1.24
C ASP A 23 -3.02 19.77 1.95
N HIS A 24 -3.31 18.64 2.59
CA HIS A 24 -2.31 17.81 3.25
C HIS A 24 -1.27 17.32 2.24
N PHE A 25 -1.71 16.79 1.11
CA PHE A 25 -0.82 16.33 0.05
C PHE A 25 0.06 17.48 -0.47
N ILE A 26 -0.52 18.63 -0.83
CA ILE A 26 0.23 19.79 -1.34
C ILE A 26 1.30 20.23 -0.34
N LYS A 27 0.98 20.25 0.97
CA LYS A 27 1.90 20.70 2.02
C LYS A 27 3.00 19.70 2.36
N THR A 28 2.75 18.40 2.20
CA THR A 28 3.60 17.34 2.77
C THR A 28 4.31 16.47 1.74
N HIS A 29 3.87 16.48 0.49
CA HIS A 29 4.55 15.73 -0.56
C HIS A 29 5.88 16.38 -0.93
N SER A 30 6.83 15.55 -1.33
CA SER A 30 8.10 15.97 -1.90
C SER A 30 8.51 14.99 -2.99
N ARG A 31 9.70 15.20 -3.56
CA ARG A 31 10.35 14.22 -4.43
C ARG A 31 11.74 13.92 -3.88
N ASP A 32 12.17 12.67 -4.02
CA ASP A 32 13.55 12.29 -3.74
C ASP A 32 14.49 12.70 -4.90
N ASP A 33 15.78 12.41 -4.74
CA ASP A 33 16.81 12.75 -5.73
C ASP A 33 16.63 12.00 -7.08
N GLU A 34 15.86 10.91 -7.09
CA GLU A 34 15.51 10.14 -8.28
C GLU A 34 14.19 10.61 -8.93
N GLY A 35 13.53 11.62 -8.34
CA GLY A 35 12.28 12.19 -8.82
C GLY A 35 11.03 11.38 -8.45
N ARG A 36 11.14 10.38 -7.56
CA ARG A 36 10.00 9.63 -7.04
C ARG A 36 9.24 10.47 -6.02
N TYR A 37 7.92 10.34 -6.01
CA TYR A 37 7.10 11.04 -5.02
C TYR A 37 7.33 10.44 -3.63
N VAL A 38 7.51 11.30 -2.64
CA VAL A 38 7.48 10.95 -1.21
C VAL A 38 6.25 11.61 -0.61
N VAL A 39 5.36 10.83 0.01
CA VAL A 39 4.08 11.32 0.52
C VAL A 39 3.90 11.00 1.99
N LYS A 40 3.10 11.83 2.68
CA LYS A 40 2.56 11.51 4.00
C LYS A 40 1.11 11.07 3.88
N MET A 41 0.77 10.02 4.61
CA MET A 41 -0.60 9.53 4.72
C MET A 41 -1.44 10.50 5.57
N PRO A 42 -2.64 10.90 5.12
CA PRO A 42 -3.51 11.80 5.87
C PRO A 42 -4.23 11.03 6.99
N LEU A 43 -3.77 11.23 8.23
CA LEU A 43 -4.29 10.56 9.42
C LEU A 43 -5.42 11.36 10.07
N LYS A 44 -6.51 10.68 10.45
CA LYS A 44 -7.65 11.19 11.24
C LYS A 44 -7.33 11.28 12.72
N ASN A 45 -6.48 10.38 13.20
CA ASN A 45 -6.13 10.21 14.60
C ASN A 45 -4.63 9.97 14.72
N GLU A 46 -4.06 10.29 15.88
CA GLU A 46 -2.67 9.94 16.16
C GLU A 46 -2.49 8.40 16.15
N PRO A 47 -1.44 7.87 15.50
CA PRO A 47 -1.26 6.43 15.36
C PRO A 47 -1.09 5.65 16.66
N ASN A 48 -0.87 6.34 17.79
CA ASN A 48 -0.74 5.74 19.13
C ASN A 48 -1.96 4.92 19.54
N CYS A 49 -3.11 5.13 18.88
CA CYS A 49 -4.30 4.32 19.08
C CYS A 49 -4.23 2.91 18.44
N LEU A 50 -3.20 2.58 17.66
CA LEU A 50 -3.05 1.27 17.02
C LEU A 50 -2.24 0.30 17.90
N GLU A 51 -2.85 -0.20 18.97
CA GLU A 51 -2.21 -1.11 19.94
C GLU A 51 -2.18 -2.57 19.45
N GLU A 52 -1.28 -3.40 19.99
CA GLU A 52 -1.26 -4.88 19.85
C GLU A 52 -1.33 -5.47 18.42
N SER A 53 -0.99 -4.71 17.38
CA SER A 53 -1.05 -5.19 15.98
C SER A 53 -0.06 -6.33 15.67
N MET A 54 1.08 -6.38 16.37
CA MET A 54 2.14 -7.36 16.14
C MET A 54 1.68 -8.80 16.41
N ASP A 55 1.00 -9.04 17.54
CA ASP A 55 0.55 -10.38 17.93
C ASP A 55 -0.49 -10.93 16.94
N ILE A 56 -1.36 -10.05 16.42
CA ILE A 56 -2.34 -10.39 15.40
C ILE A 56 -1.63 -10.78 14.09
N ALA A 57 -0.71 -9.95 13.62
CA ALA A 57 0.06 -10.23 12.41
C ALA A 57 0.88 -11.53 12.53
N LEU A 58 1.49 -11.76 13.70
CA LEU A 58 2.30 -12.95 13.97
C LEU A 58 1.44 -14.22 13.99
N LYS A 59 0.26 -14.16 14.59
CA LYS A 59 -0.70 -15.28 14.61
C LYS A 59 -1.15 -15.64 13.19
N GLU A 60 -1.49 -14.65 12.36
CA GLU A 60 -1.87 -14.89 10.96
C GLU A 60 -0.71 -15.46 10.15
N LEU A 61 0.50 -14.91 10.33
CA LEU A 61 1.71 -15.44 9.70
C LEU A 61 1.97 -16.89 10.10
N ASN A 62 1.82 -17.26 11.38
CA ASN A 62 1.98 -18.64 11.83
C ASN A 62 0.99 -19.58 11.16
N VAL A 63 -0.28 -19.18 11.06
CA VAL A 63 -1.31 -19.96 10.37
C VAL A 63 -0.95 -20.14 8.89
N LEU A 64 -0.55 -19.06 8.20
CA LEU A 64 -0.06 -19.10 6.83
C LEU A 64 1.11 -20.09 6.69
N TRP A 65 2.07 -20.01 7.61
CA TRP A 65 3.26 -20.85 7.59
C TRP A 65 2.95 -22.33 7.70
N THR A 66 1.96 -22.72 8.52
CA THR A 66 1.56 -24.14 8.62
C THR A 66 1.13 -24.74 7.30
N ARG A 67 0.63 -23.92 6.36
CA ARG A 67 0.24 -24.33 5.00
C ARG A 67 1.42 -24.26 4.03
N VAL A 68 2.14 -23.15 4.01
CA VAL A 68 3.22 -22.89 3.05
C VAL A 68 4.33 -23.93 3.17
N ILE A 69 4.70 -24.36 4.38
CA ILE A 69 5.80 -25.32 4.59
C ILE A 69 5.48 -26.75 4.13
N ARG A 70 4.20 -27.08 3.92
CA ARG A 70 3.78 -28.43 3.52
C ARG A 70 4.01 -28.71 2.05
N ASP A 71 4.15 -27.67 1.23
CA ASP A 71 4.32 -27.76 -0.20
C ASP A 71 5.60 -27.02 -0.61
N HIS A 72 6.59 -27.78 -1.11
CA HIS A 72 7.87 -27.22 -1.53
C HIS A 72 7.76 -26.20 -2.67
N GLN A 73 6.83 -26.38 -3.61
CA GLN A 73 6.62 -25.42 -4.69
C GLN A 73 6.01 -24.13 -4.14
N TYR A 74 5.08 -24.26 -3.21
CA TYR A 74 4.43 -23.13 -2.58
C TYR A 74 5.41 -22.32 -1.71
N LEU A 75 6.22 -23.00 -0.90
CA LEU A 75 7.29 -22.37 -0.12
C LEU A 75 8.25 -21.60 -1.02
N LYS A 76 8.66 -22.19 -2.15
CA LYS A 76 9.52 -21.52 -3.11
C LYS A 76 8.86 -20.25 -3.67
N LEU A 77 7.60 -20.32 -4.10
CA LEU A 77 6.88 -19.15 -4.62
C LEU A 77 6.76 -18.03 -3.57
N TYR A 78 6.55 -18.38 -2.31
CA TYR A 78 6.52 -17.40 -1.21
C TYR A 78 7.86 -16.71 -1.02
N LYS A 79 8.95 -17.49 -0.94
CA LYS A 79 10.30 -16.95 -0.80
C LYS A 79 10.68 -16.08 -1.98
N ASP A 80 10.44 -16.55 -3.20
CA ASP A 80 10.73 -15.80 -4.43
C ASP A 80 10.00 -14.44 -4.41
N PHE A 81 8.74 -14.40 -3.97
CA PHE A 81 7.99 -13.14 -3.84
C PHE A 81 8.61 -12.18 -2.82
N ILE A 82 8.94 -12.65 -1.61
CA ILE A 82 9.55 -11.84 -0.55
C ILE A 82 10.89 -11.27 -1.04
N HIS A 83 11.77 -12.09 -1.59
CA HIS A 83 13.08 -11.64 -2.07
C HIS A 83 12.97 -10.65 -3.24
N GLU A 84 12.06 -10.88 -4.19
CA GLU A 84 11.79 -9.92 -5.26
C GLU A 84 11.29 -8.58 -4.69
N TYR A 85 10.42 -8.62 -3.68
CA TYR A 85 9.88 -7.42 -3.03
C TYR A 85 10.98 -6.58 -2.35
N GLU A 86 11.94 -7.23 -1.70
CA GLU A 86 13.11 -6.57 -1.10
C GLU A 86 14.07 -6.03 -2.16
N GLN A 87 14.41 -6.84 -3.17
CA GLN A 87 15.34 -6.46 -4.24
C GLN A 87 14.86 -5.25 -5.05
N LEU A 88 13.55 -5.10 -5.22
CA LEU A 88 12.92 -3.94 -5.85
C LEU A 88 12.85 -2.72 -4.93
N GLY A 89 13.35 -2.81 -3.69
CA GLY A 89 13.33 -1.74 -2.71
C GLY A 89 11.94 -1.43 -2.17
N HIS A 90 11.00 -2.38 -2.25
CA HIS A 90 9.63 -2.19 -1.76
C HIS A 90 9.47 -2.50 -0.27
N MET A 91 10.45 -3.19 0.32
CA MET A 91 10.61 -3.32 1.76
C MET A 91 12.10 -3.27 2.13
N LYS A 92 12.36 -3.00 3.41
CA LYS A 92 13.69 -3.08 4.02
C LYS A 92 13.52 -3.76 5.37
N GLU A 93 14.51 -4.55 5.76
CA GLU A 93 14.57 -5.14 7.09
C GLU A 93 14.75 -4.04 8.16
N VAL A 94 13.98 -4.13 9.23
CA VAL A 94 14.08 -3.26 10.39
C VAL A 94 15.05 -3.89 11.40
N ALA A 95 16.29 -3.41 11.42
CA ALA A 95 17.26 -3.85 12.41
C ALA A 95 16.82 -3.42 13.82
N ALA A 96 16.63 -4.39 14.72
CA ALA A 96 16.17 -4.15 16.10
C ALA A 96 17.05 -3.15 16.88
N GLU A 97 18.34 -3.08 16.56
CA GLU A 97 19.30 -2.15 17.18
C GLU A 97 19.07 -0.68 16.79
N ASN A 98 18.42 -0.44 15.65
CA ASN A 98 18.17 0.89 15.09
C ASN A 98 16.68 1.29 15.16
N ASP A 99 15.84 0.45 15.76
CA ASP A 99 14.41 0.71 15.84
C ASP A 99 14.06 1.60 17.04
N ASN A 100 14.07 2.91 16.80
CA ASN A 100 13.61 3.92 17.77
C ASN A 100 12.15 4.34 17.53
N SER A 101 11.35 3.52 16.84
CA SER A 101 9.98 3.88 16.50
C SER A 101 9.08 3.72 17.72
N GLU A 102 8.60 4.83 18.28
CA GLU A 102 7.66 4.80 19.41
C GLU A 102 6.30 4.19 19.01
N ILE A 103 5.90 4.35 17.75
CA ILE A 103 4.60 3.90 17.24
C ILE A 103 4.80 3.03 16.02
N THR A 104 4.26 1.81 16.07
CA THR A 104 4.40 0.82 15.02
C THR A 104 3.05 0.17 14.73
N TYR A 105 2.82 -0.18 13.47
CA TYR A 105 1.67 -1.00 13.09
C TYR A 105 2.15 -2.12 12.16
N TYR A 106 1.83 -3.36 12.55
CA TYR A 106 2.13 -4.54 11.79
C TYR A 106 0.89 -4.96 11.00
N MET A 107 0.97 -4.80 9.68
CA MET A 107 -0.06 -5.27 8.77
C MET A 107 -0.03 -6.79 8.69
N PRO A 108 -1.11 -7.48 9.08
CA PRO A 108 -1.25 -8.89 8.78
C PRO A 108 -1.31 -9.09 7.27
N HIS A 109 -0.81 -10.21 6.75
CA HIS A 109 -0.93 -10.54 5.34
C HIS A 109 -1.38 -11.98 5.14
N HIS A 110 -2.10 -12.18 4.05
CA HIS A 110 -2.42 -13.49 3.52
C HIS A 110 -2.03 -13.53 2.06
N ASP A 111 -2.02 -14.72 1.51
CA ASP A 111 -1.56 -14.93 0.16
C ASP A 111 -2.66 -15.51 -0.74
N ILE A 112 -2.57 -15.18 -2.02
CA ILE A 112 -3.46 -15.69 -3.06
C ILE A 112 -2.63 -16.40 -4.11
N LEU A 113 -2.81 -17.71 -4.19
CA LEU A 113 -2.26 -18.55 -5.24
C LEU A 113 -3.19 -18.50 -6.47
N ARG A 114 -2.61 -18.19 -7.62
CA ARG A 114 -3.24 -18.09 -8.93
C ARG A 114 -2.46 -18.95 -9.93
N PRO A 115 -2.57 -20.28 -9.86
CA PRO A 115 -1.77 -21.19 -10.67
C PRO A 115 -1.96 -21.00 -12.18
N GLU A 116 -3.11 -20.47 -12.58
CA GLU A 116 -3.48 -20.14 -13.96
C GLU A 116 -2.70 -18.95 -14.55
N LYS A 117 -2.05 -18.12 -13.71
CA LYS A 117 -1.25 -16.99 -14.19
C LYS A 117 0.17 -17.41 -14.55
N SER A 118 0.62 -16.97 -15.72
CA SER A 118 1.98 -17.26 -16.22
C SER A 118 3.07 -16.47 -15.49
N THR A 119 2.80 -15.23 -15.08
CA THR A 119 3.81 -14.30 -14.54
C THR A 119 3.82 -14.19 -13.02
N THR A 120 2.66 -14.07 -12.37
CA THR A 120 2.56 -13.88 -10.92
C THR A 120 1.65 -14.94 -10.33
N LYS A 121 2.22 -16.11 -10.03
CA LYS A 121 1.50 -17.26 -9.47
C LYS A 121 1.10 -17.07 -8.02
N LEU A 122 1.85 -16.26 -7.26
CA LEU A 122 1.57 -15.95 -5.87
C LEU A 122 1.55 -14.44 -5.66
N ARG A 123 0.59 -13.95 -4.86
CA ARG A 123 0.54 -12.55 -4.43
C ARG A 123 0.31 -12.50 -2.93
N LEU A 124 1.07 -11.65 -2.22
CA LEU A 124 0.76 -11.29 -0.84
C LEU A 124 -0.17 -10.07 -0.81
N ILE A 125 -1.14 -10.11 0.09
CA ILE A 125 -2.11 -9.05 0.34
C ILE A 125 -1.99 -8.65 1.80
N TYR A 126 -1.59 -7.41 2.02
CA TYR A 126 -1.52 -6.78 3.34
C TYR A 126 -2.90 -6.24 3.73
N ASN A 127 -3.35 -6.57 4.93
CA ASN A 127 -4.66 -6.24 5.44
C ASN A 127 -4.59 -5.07 6.44
N ALA A 128 -4.69 -3.85 5.92
CA ALA A 128 -4.77 -2.63 6.74
C ALA A 128 -6.16 -2.39 7.38
N THR A 129 -7.13 -3.29 7.18
CA THR A 129 -8.48 -3.22 7.79
C THR A 129 -8.63 -4.11 9.02
N ASN A 130 -7.61 -4.90 9.37
CA ASN A 130 -7.69 -5.78 10.53
C ASN A 130 -7.73 -4.95 11.81
N PRO A 131 -8.80 -5.04 12.62
CA PRO A 131 -8.90 -4.26 13.85
C PRO A 131 -7.87 -4.76 14.87
N THR A 132 -7.28 -3.82 15.58
CA THR A 132 -6.49 -4.03 16.79
C THR A 132 -7.42 -4.38 17.96
N SER A 133 -6.85 -4.61 19.14
CA SER A 133 -7.58 -4.94 20.37
C SER A 133 -8.65 -3.92 20.77
N ASN A 134 -8.48 -2.65 20.40
CA ASN A 134 -9.45 -1.59 20.65
C ASN A 134 -10.47 -1.37 19.50
N GLY A 135 -10.44 -2.21 18.46
CA GLY A 135 -11.37 -2.17 17.34
C GLY A 135 -11.00 -1.21 16.21
N LEU A 136 -9.86 -0.51 16.29
CA LEU A 136 -9.37 0.39 15.25
C LEU A 136 -8.40 -0.34 14.30
N SER A 137 -8.30 0.13 13.06
CA SER A 137 -7.35 -0.38 12.07
C SER A 137 -6.62 0.79 11.42
N LEU A 138 -5.51 0.51 10.72
CA LEU A 138 -4.81 1.54 9.97
C LEU A 138 -5.77 2.27 9.00
N ASN A 139 -6.63 1.53 8.29
CA ASN A 139 -7.61 2.13 7.39
C ASN A 139 -8.67 2.97 8.11
N SER A 140 -9.09 2.62 9.34
CA SER A 140 -10.09 3.43 10.05
C SER A 140 -9.53 4.78 10.50
N ILE A 141 -8.22 4.88 10.71
CA ILE A 141 -7.56 6.13 11.09
C ILE A 141 -7.04 6.93 9.90
N LEU A 142 -7.30 6.51 8.66
CA LEU A 142 -6.93 7.22 7.44
C LEU A 142 -8.12 7.97 6.86
N TYR A 143 -7.86 9.16 6.32
CA TYR A 143 -8.81 9.82 5.43
C TYR A 143 -8.84 9.14 4.07
N ASN A 144 -10.04 9.01 3.49
CA ASN A 144 -10.25 8.37 2.19
C ASN A 144 -9.91 9.33 1.03
N GLY A 145 -9.87 10.64 1.27
CA GLY A 145 -9.52 11.67 0.28
C GLY A 145 -10.53 11.86 -0.86
N GLY A 146 -11.56 11.01 -0.94
CA GLY A 146 -12.63 11.09 -1.93
C GLY A 146 -12.19 10.67 -3.33
N LEU A 147 -13.11 10.84 -4.29
CA LEU A 147 -12.89 10.45 -5.69
C LEU A 147 -12.23 11.59 -6.48
N VAL A 148 -10.92 11.47 -6.70
CA VAL A 148 -10.16 12.41 -7.54
C VAL A 148 -10.33 12.11 -9.04
N GLN A 149 -10.58 10.86 -9.41
CA GLN A 149 -10.61 10.43 -10.82
C GLN A 149 -11.85 10.94 -11.57
N ASN A 150 -11.66 11.35 -12.82
CA ASN A 150 -12.76 11.60 -13.75
C ASN A 150 -13.63 10.35 -13.91
N ASP A 151 -14.92 10.54 -14.13
CA ASP A 151 -15.79 9.39 -14.40
C ASP A 151 -15.38 8.69 -15.70
N LEU A 152 -15.62 7.38 -15.76
CA LEU A 152 -15.19 6.56 -16.87
C LEU A 152 -15.79 7.02 -18.21
N PHE A 153 -17.01 7.55 -18.20
CA PHE A 153 -17.68 7.99 -19.42
C PHE A 153 -16.99 9.22 -20.02
N THR A 154 -16.66 10.21 -19.20
CA THR A 154 -15.86 11.37 -19.58
C THR A 154 -14.49 10.97 -20.12
N ILE A 155 -13.81 10.03 -19.45
CA ILE A 155 -12.52 9.50 -19.92
C ILE A 155 -12.67 8.88 -21.32
N MET A 156 -13.71 8.08 -21.53
CA MET A 156 -13.97 7.41 -22.81
C MET A 156 -14.33 8.37 -23.95
N ILE A 157 -15.06 9.46 -23.68
CA ILE A 157 -15.35 10.50 -24.68
C ILE A 157 -14.07 11.20 -25.09
N LYS A 158 -13.25 11.65 -24.13
CA LYS A 158 -11.98 12.31 -24.40
C LYS A 158 -11.05 11.41 -25.21
N LEU A 159 -11.00 10.12 -24.89
CA LEU A 159 -10.21 9.15 -25.65
C LEU A 159 -10.69 9.02 -27.11
N ARG A 160 -12.01 9.05 -27.36
CA ARG A 160 -12.60 8.95 -28.71
C ARG A 160 -12.52 10.25 -29.52
N ALA A 161 -12.25 11.39 -28.89
CA ALA A 161 -12.11 12.66 -29.59
C ALA A 161 -10.84 12.72 -30.46
N HIS A 162 -9.87 11.84 -30.21
CA HIS A 162 -8.62 11.78 -30.95
C HIS A 162 -8.60 10.60 -31.93
N PRO A 163 -8.02 10.77 -33.14
CA PRO A 163 -7.97 9.72 -34.16
C PRO A 163 -7.03 8.56 -33.82
N TYR A 164 -6.11 8.77 -32.87
CA TYR A 164 -5.13 7.78 -32.44
C TYR A 164 -5.09 7.72 -30.92
N ALA A 165 -5.01 6.50 -30.37
CA ALA A 165 -4.87 6.24 -28.94
C ALA A 165 -3.67 5.33 -28.70
N PHE A 166 -2.87 5.68 -27.69
CA PHE A 166 -1.79 4.84 -27.20
C PHE A 166 -2.20 4.23 -25.87
N THR A 167 -1.93 2.94 -25.71
CA THR A 167 -2.17 2.21 -24.47
C THR A 167 -0.88 1.59 -23.98
N ALA A 168 -0.65 1.66 -22.68
CA ALA A 168 0.49 1.04 -22.02
C ALA A 168 0.03 0.48 -20.68
N ASP A 169 0.52 -0.70 -20.32
CA ASP A 169 0.34 -1.28 -18.99
C ASP A 169 1.51 -0.84 -18.09
N VAL A 170 1.22 0.00 -17.09
CA VAL A 170 2.21 0.45 -16.12
C VAL A 170 2.18 -0.49 -14.93
N LYS A 171 3.14 -1.41 -14.90
CA LYS A 171 3.27 -2.36 -13.80
C LYS A 171 3.70 -1.64 -12.52
N ILE A 172 3.06 -1.99 -11.39
CA ILE A 172 3.52 -1.65 -10.04
C ILE A 172 3.59 -0.12 -9.76
N VAL A 173 2.72 0.68 -10.41
CA VAL A 173 2.73 2.15 -10.28
C VAL A 173 2.67 2.66 -8.83
N TYR A 174 1.84 2.05 -7.99
CA TYR A 174 1.68 2.50 -6.60
C TYR A 174 2.95 2.32 -5.75
N ARG A 175 3.83 1.38 -6.09
CA ARG A 175 5.09 1.19 -5.35
C ARG A 175 6.21 2.12 -5.79
N MET A 176 5.97 2.95 -6.80
CA MET A 176 6.88 4.04 -7.18
C MET A 176 6.63 5.30 -6.36
N ILE A 177 5.61 5.31 -5.50
CA ILE A 177 5.34 6.37 -4.55
C ILE A 177 5.86 5.90 -3.18
N LEU A 178 6.81 6.64 -2.63
CA LEU A 178 7.41 6.37 -1.33
C LEU A 178 6.57 6.98 -0.21
N ILE A 179 6.57 6.31 0.94
CA ILE A 179 6.02 6.85 2.18
C ILE A 179 7.14 7.53 2.95
N HIS A 180 6.86 8.72 3.46
CA HIS A 180 7.78 9.49 4.29
C HIS A 180 8.28 8.66 5.48
N GLU A 181 9.57 8.76 5.81
CA GLU A 181 10.24 7.90 6.81
C GLU A 181 9.53 7.86 8.16
N SER A 182 9.00 9.00 8.61
CA SER A 182 8.25 9.11 9.87
C SER A 182 6.98 8.26 9.94
N GLN A 183 6.46 7.77 8.82
CA GLN A 183 5.23 6.96 8.76
C GLN A 183 5.47 5.54 8.23
N GLN A 184 6.70 5.21 7.80
CA GLN A 184 7.06 3.84 7.41
C GLN A 184 6.82 2.81 8.54
N PRO A 185 7.04 3.11 9.83
CA PRO A 185 6.72 2.19 10.92
C PRO A 185 5.25 1.77 11.02
N LEU A 186 4.32 2.49 10.38
CA LEU A 186 2.90 2.15 10.32
C LEU A 186 2.59 1.08 9.25
N LEU A 187 3.58 0.71 8.44
CA LEU A 187 3.42 -0.21 7.30
C LEU A 187 4.33 -1.44 7.45
N ARG A 188 4.66 -1.84 8.69
CA ARG A 188 5.50 -3.01 8.92
C ARG A 188 4.76 -4.28 8.55
N ASN A 189 5.52 -5.29 8.16
CA ASN A 189 5.00 -6.62 7.87
C ASN A 189 5.94 -7.68 8.40
N LEU A 190 5.37 -8.73 8.99
CA LEU A 190 6.15 -9.86 9.47
C LEU A 190 6.32 -10.88 8.35
N TRP A 191 7.48 -11.52 8.25
CA TRP A 191 7.67 -12.67 7.36
C TRP A 191 8.66 -13.66 7.97
N LYS A 192 8.77 -14.84 7.36
CA LYS A 192 9.65 -15.91 7.84
C LYS A 192 10.47 -16.50 6.70
N GLU A 193 11.74 -16.76 6.96
CA GLU A 193 12.60 -17.49 6.03
C GLU A 193 12.56 -19.00 6.29
N SER A 194 12.31 -19.41 7.54
CA SER A 194 12.29 -20.81 7.95
C SER A 194 11.25 -21.07 9.06
N PRO A 195 10.86 -22.33 9.32
CA PRO A 195 9.88 -22.67 10.36
C PRO A 195 10.33 -22.29 11.78
N ASN A 196 11.66 -22.35 12.01
CA ASN A 196 12.29 -22.09 13.30
C ASN A 196 12.87 -20.67 13.40
N GLY A 197 12.75 -19.86 12.35
CA GLY A 197 12.99 -18.44 12.46
C GLY A 197 12.00 -17.88 13.46
N SER A 198 12.51 -17.29 14.54
CA SER A 198 11.78 -16.22 15.20
C SER A 198 11.30 -15.28 14.09
N GLY A 199 10.04 -14.86 14.10
CA GLY A 199 9.50 -13.95 13.07
C GLY A 199 10.09 -12.53 13.18
N GLU A 200 11.38 -12.45 13.50
CA GLU A 200 12.18 -11.28 13.87
C GLU A 200 12.76 -10.56 12.66
N ASN A 201 12.50 -11.06 11.44
CA ASN A 201 12.72 -10.26 10.23
C ASN A 201 11.53 -9.30 10.12
N LEU A 202 11.65 -8.18 10.84
CA LEU A 202 10.68 -7.09 10.97
C LEU A 202 10.74 -6.12 9.79
#